data_AF-A0A1E5SHU0-F1
#
_entry.id   AF-A0A1E5SHU0-F1
#
_cell.length_a   1.000
_cell.length_b   1.000
_cell.length_c   1.000
_cell.angle_alpha   90.00
_cell.angle_beta   90.00
_cell.angle_gamma   90.00
#
_symmetry.space_group_name_H-M   'P 1'
#
loop_
_entity.id
_entity.type
_entity.pdbx_description
1 polymer ?
#
loop_
_entity_poly.entity_id
_entity_poly.type
_entity_poly.pdbx_seq_one_letter_code
_entity_poly.pdbx_strand_id
1 'polypeptide(L)'
;MRNKKLLILDLDGVLITNSSWKADRIHSDGYSEFNESCVENLNQLLTLAEFDIWLSSTRRTVKTLNEFNLIFKNRGIKKDIVGFLPEYSNCKNRKEEILKFIAEFKPSDFLIIDDDKTLNGLENNIKDNLILTELTKGFNSDKLKEASGKISELIGIEKYKVYAKYNGQYDVMADFRTGAKSDLKKISEREWSVIEEIEDSLCVLNTGKYSKTIQAEMQSKIDKLKPMITNEIWHLIKNNEKPILEKKKSWFNRILKKL
;
A
#
# COMPACT_ATOMS: atom_id res chain seq x y z
N MET A 1 17.43 -2.52 -2.56
CA MET A 1 16.50 -3.56 -2.05
C MET A 1 15.29 -2.83 -1.54
N ARG A 2 14.06 -3.22 -1.92
CA ARG A 2 12.88 -2.66 -1.27
C ARG A 2 12.89 -3.16 0.18
N ASN A 3 12.71 -2.26 1.15
CA ASN A 3 12.53 -2.69 2.52
C ASN A 3 11.21 -3.45 2.61
N LYS A 4 11.26 -4.63 3.22
CA LYS A 4 10.10 -5.49 3.39
C LYS A 4 9.22 -4.93 4.50
N LYS A 5 7.95 -4.69 4.21
CA LYS A 5 7.00 -4.13 5.17
C LYS A 5 6.41 -5.26 6.00
N LEU A 6 6.28 -5.08 7.31
CA LEU A 6 5.61 -6.05 8.17
C LEU A 6 4.08 -5.89 8.05
N LEU A 7 3.34 -6.96 7.82
CA LEU A 7 1.88 -6.99 7.93
C LEU A 7 1.47 -7.74 9.20
N ILE A 8 0.94 -7.02 10.18
CA ILE A 8 0.30 -7.60 11.36
C ILE A 8 -1.17 -7.83 11.04
N LEU A 9 -1.59 -9.09 10.95
CA LEU A 9 -2.88 -9.50 10.37
C LEU A 9 -3.71 -10.32 11.37
N ASP A 10 -4.92 -9.85 11.68
CA ASP A 10 -5.93 -10.69 12.31
C ASP A 10 -6.70 -11.53 11.26
N LEU A 11 -7.42 -12.55 11.73
CA LEU A 11 -8.26 -13.42 10.91
C LEU A 11 -9.74 -13.14 11.15
N ASP A 12 -10.19 -13.18 12.41
CA ASP A 12 -11.58 -12.86 12.77
C ASP A 12 -11.85 -11.39 12.49
N GLY A 13 -13.01 -11.10 11.88
CA GLY A 13 -13.37 -9.74 11.47
C GLY A 13 -12.51 -9.13 10.36
N VAL A 14 -11.56 -9.88 9.80
CA VAL A 14 -10.70 -9.46 8.68
C VAL A 14 -10.90 -10.38 7.48
N LEU A 15 -10.59 -11.67 7.62
CA LEU A 15 -10.77 -12.71 6.59
C LEU A 15 -11.93 -13.66 6.92
N ILE A 16 -12.27 -13.80 8.21
CA ILE A 16 -13.39 -14.60 8.70
C ILE A 16 -14.46 -13.63 9.19
N THR A 17 -15.57 -13.50 8.46
CA THR A 17 -16.57 -12.45 8.68
C THR A 17 -17.88 -12.97 9.27
N ASN A 18 -17.84 -14.09 9.97
CA ASN A 18 -19.04 -14.67 10.59
C ASN A 18 -19.49 -13.84 11.78
N SER A 19 -20.80 -13.70 11.95
CA SER A 19 -21.36 -13.09 13.15
C SER A 19 -20.98 -13.90 14.39
N SER A 20 -20.70 -13.23 15.51
CA SER A 20 -20.26 -13.87 16.76
C SER A 20 -21.23 -14.90 17.35
N TRP A 21 -22.52 -14.84 17.01
CA TRP A 21 -23.55 -15.79 17.44
C TRP A 21 -23.71 -17.01 16.52
N LYS A 22 -22.99 -17.05 15.39
CA LYS A 22 -23.11 -18.10 14.39
C LYS A 22 -21.82 -18.91 14.33
N ALA A 23 -21.95 -20.22 14.28
CA ALA A 23 -20.81 -21.10 14.05
C ALA A 23 -20.14 -20.81 12.71
N ASP A 24 -18.83 -21.02 12.66
CA ASP A 24 -18.07 -20.85 11.43
C ASP A 24 -18.55 -21.81 10.35
N ARG A 25 -18.56 -21.32 9.11
CA ARG A 25 -18.52 -22.22 7.96
C ARG A 25 -17.15 -22.87 7.92
N ILE A 26 -17.13 -24.19 7.75
CA ILE A 26 -15.92 -24.99 7.73
C ILE A 26 -15.63 -25.41 6.30
N HIS A 27 -14.40 -25.18 5.85
CA HIS A 27 -13.92 -25.62 4.55
C HIS A 27 -13.54 -27.11 4.59
N SER A 28 -13.24 -27.69 3.43
CA SER A 28 -12.88 -29.12 3.28
C SER A 28 -11.66 -29.58 4.09
N ASP A 29 -10.81 -28.66 4.56
CA ASP A 29 -9.64 -28.97 5.40
C ASP A 29 -9.93 -28.94 6.90
N GLY A 30 -11.21 -28.76 7.28
CA GLY A 30 -11.64 -28.73 8.68
C GLY A 30 -11.35 -27.41 9.40
N TYR A 31 -10.86 -26.39 8.69
CA TYR A 31 -10.68 -25.04 9.23
C TYR A 31 -11.76 -24.08 8.71
N SER A 32 -11.92 -22.94 9.38
CA SER A 32 -12.88 -21.92 8.97
C SER A 32 -12.69 -21.49 7.52
N GLU A 33 -13.81 -21.30 6.83
CA GLU A 33 -13.89 -20.71 5.52
C GLU A 33 -13.52 -19.22 5.61
N PHE A 34 -12.75 -18.74 4.63
CA PHE A 34 -12.43 -17.31 4.52
C PHE A 34 -13.42 -16.67 3.55
N ASN A 35 -13.77 -15.42 3.82
CA ASN A 35 -14.57 -14.61 2.92
C ASN A 35 -13.76 -14.38 1.62
N GLU A 36 -14.26 -14.90 0.50
CA GLU A 36 -13.57 -14.87 -0.80
C GLU A 36 -13.22 -13.43 -1.23
N SER A 37 -14.13 -12.47 -1.07
CA SER A 37 -13.85 -11.06 -1.41
C SER A 37 -12.75 -10.46 -0.53
N CYS A 38 -12.71 -10.81 0.76
CA CYS A 38 -11.63 -10.35 1.65
C CYS A 38 -10.28 -10.95 1.25
N VAL A 39 -10.26 -12.21 0.81
CA VAL A 39 -9.07 -12.87 0.28
C VAL A 39 -8.59 -12.22 -1.02
N GLU A 40 -9.51 -11.92 -1.95
CA GLU A 40 -9.18 -11.20 -3.19
C GLU A 40 -8.55 -9.84 -2.90
N ASN A 41 -9.14 -9.08 -1.97
CA ASN A 41 -8.63 -7.78 -1.55
C ASN A 41 -7.25 -7.89 -0.88
N LEU A 42 -7.04 -8.88 -0.01
CA LEU A 42 -5.73 -9.13 0.59
C LEU A 42 -4.70 -9.47 -0.47
N ASN A 43 -5.02 -10.36 -1.42
CA ASN A 43 -4.14 -10.69 -2.53
C ASN A 43 -3.79 -9.47 -3.38
N GLN A 44 -4.75 -8.57 -3.63
CA GLN A 44 -4.48 -7.32 -4.33
C GLN A 44 -3.52 -6.42 -3.52
N LEU A 45 -3.73 -6.28 -2.21
CA LEU A 45 -2.84 -5.54 -1.32
C LEU A 45 -1.40 -6.05 -1.40
N LEU A 46 -1.23 -7.38 -1.37
CA LEU A 46 0.06 -8.05 -1.41
C LEU A 46 0.82 -7.86 -2.73
N THR A 47 0.17 -7.34 -3.79
CA THR A 47 0.86 -6.93 -5.03
C THR A 47 1.47 -5.53 -4.95
N LEU A 48 1.08 -4.72 -3.96
CA LEU A 48 1.48 -3.32 -3.88
C LEU A 48 2.87 -3.15 -3.27
N ALA A 49 3.23 -4.02 -2.33
CA ALA A 49 4.53 -4.03 -1.67
C ALA A 49 4.92 -5.46 -1.27
N GLU A 50 6.20 -5.65 -0.92
CA GLU A 50 6.64 -6.91 -0.33
C GLU A 50 6.32 -6.93 1.16
N PHE A 51 5.58 -7.95 1.58
CA PHE A 51 5.17 -8.14 2.96
C PHE A 51 5.82 -9.34 3.63
N ASP A 52 6.11 -9.19 4.92
CA ASP A 52 6.21 -10.29 5.88
C ASP A 52 4.92 -10.34 6.71
N ILE A 53 4.14 -11.41 6.56
CA ILE A 53 2.85 -11.54 7.24
C ILE A 53 3.06 -12.23 8.58
N TRP A 54 2.65 -11.56 9.65
CA TRP A 54 2.63 -12.08 11.02
C TRP A 54 1.20 -12.06 11.55
N LEU A 55 0.71 -13.19 12.05
CA LEU A 55 -0.66 -13.27 12.56
C LEU A 55 -0.77 -12.74 13.99
N SER A 56 -1.71 -11.83 14.23
CA SER A 56 -2.14 -11.37 15.57
C SER A 56 -3.35 -12.14 16.10
N SER A 57 -3.96 -13.00 15.28
CA SER A 57 -5.18 -13.74 15.63
C SER A 57 -5.01 -14.64 16.84
N THR A 58 -6.04 -14.73 17.68
CA THR A 58 -6.07 -15.71 18.79
C THR A 58 -6.08 -17.15 18.28
N ARG A 59 -6.50 -17.38 17.03
CA ARG A 59 -6.48 -18.70 16.38
C ARG A 59 -5.07 -19.24 16.12
N ARG A 60 -4.02 -18.41 16.25
CA ARG A 60 -2.63 -18.84 16.06
C ARG A 60 -2.14 -19.89 17.07
N THR A 61 -2.84 -20.06 18.18
CA THR A 61 -2.45 -20.97 19.28
C THR A 61 -2.80 -22.44 19.01
N VAL A 62 -3.66 -22.73 18.03
CA VAL A 62 -4.19 -24.10 17.78
C VAL A 62 -3.59 -24.77 16.55
N LYS A 63 -2.77 -24.07 15.77
CA LYS A 63 -2.18 -24.56 14.52
C LYS A 63 -0.75 -24.07 14.37
N THR A 64 0.09 -24.91 13.77
CA THR A 64 1.48 -24.56 13.45
C THR A 64 1.56 -23.61 12.25
N LEU A 65 2.72 -22.95 12.07
CA LEU A 65 2.99 -22.08 10.93
C LEU A 65 2.78 -22.80 9.59
N ASN A 66 3.23 -24.05 9.49
CA ASN A 66 3.07 -24.86 8.28
C ASN A 66 1.61 -25.19 7.98
N GLU A 67 0.82 -25.51 9.01
CA GLU A 67 -0.62 -25.74 8.85
C GLU A 67 -1.34 -24.46 8.41
N PHE A 68 -0.98 -23.30 8.97
CA PHE A 68 -1.56 -22.04 8.54
C PHE A 68 -1.17 -21.66 7.10
N ASN A 69 0.07 -21.91 6.68
CA ASN A 69 0.46 -21.71 5.29
C ASN A 69 -0.32 -22.63 4.33
N LEU A 70 -0.60 -23.87 4.76
CA LEU A 70 -1.48 -24.76 3.99
C LEU A 70 -2.91 -24.23 3.93
N ILE A 71 -3.47 -23.74 5.05
CA ILE A 71 -4.79 -23.09 5.09
C ILE A 71 -4.82 -21.88 4.16
N PHE A 72 -3.84 -20.99 4.23
CA PHE A 72 -3.73 -19.80 3.37
C PHE A 72 -3.72 -20.19 1.89
N LYS A 73 -2.92 -21.20 1.53
CA LYS A 73 -2.87 -21.74 0.17
C LYS A 73 -4.19 -22.34 -0.28
N ASN A 74 -4.86 -23.12 0.59
CA ASN A 74 -6.16 -23.71 0.30
C ASN A 74 -7.26 -22.66 0.10
N ARG A 75 -7.10 -21.47 0.68
CA ARG A 75 -7.98 -20.31 0.46
C ARG A 75 -7.53 -19.41 -0.69
N GLY A 76 -6.43 -19.73 -1.39
CA GLY A 76 -5.94 -18.95 -2.51
C GLY A 76 -5.15 -17.69 -2.14
N ILE A 77 -4.69 -17.56 -0.88
CA ILE A 77 -3.78 -16.47 -0.50
C ILE A 77 -2.39 -16.79 -1.05
N LYS A 78 -1.82 -15.84 -1.81
CA LYS A 78 -0.60 -16.05 -2.62
C LYS A 78 0.70 -15.94 -1.85
N LYS A 79 0.64 -15.57 -0.56
CA LYS A 79 1.81 -15.27 0.26
C LYS A 79 1.75 -16.07 1.56
N ASP A 80 2.85 -16.76 1.86
CA ASP A 80 3.02 -17.46 3.11
C ASP A 80 3.18 -16.46 4.27
N ILE A 81 2.62 -16.84 5.41
CA ILE A 81 2.92 -16.22 6.70
C ILE A 81 4.30 -16.65 7.16
N VAL A 82 4.99 -15.74 7.84
CA VAL A 82 6.37 -15.95 8.31
C VAL A 82 6.46 -16.06 9.83
N GLY A 83 5.39 -15.71 10.56
CA GLY A 83 5.40 -15.78 12.01
C GLY A 83 4.04 -15.49 12.66
N PHE A 84 4.06 -15.54 13.98
CA PHE A 84 2.95 -15.26 14.88
C PHE A 84 3.39 -14.20 15.86
N LEU A 85 2.50 -13.28 16.24
CA LEU A 85 2.77 -12.43 17.39
C LEU A 85 2.96 -13.33 18.63
N PRO A 86 4.01 -13.12 19.45
CA PRO A 86 4.21 -13.89 20.67
C PRO A 86 3.00 -13.79 21.60
N GLU A 87 2.76 -14.82 22.40
CA GLU A 87 1.78 -14.76 23.48
C GLU A 87 2.38 -14.00 24.67
N TYR A 88 1.78 -12.87 25.03
CA TYR A 88 2.21 -12.08 26.17
C TYR A 88 1.26 -12.28 27.35
N SER A 89 1.72 -12.96 28.39
CA SER A 89 0.94 -13.27 29.60
C SER A 89 0.34 -12.04 30.32
N ASN A 90 0.93 -10.85 30.13
CA ASN A 90 0.54 -9.62 30.83
C ASN A 90 -0.22 -8.62 29.95
N CYS A 91 -0.54 -8.95 28.69
CA CYS A 91 -1.29 -8.08 27.80
C CYS A 91 -2.80 -8.34 27.93
N LYS A 92 -3.57 -7.29 28.21
CA LYS A 92 -5.02 -7.40 28.48
C LYS A 92 -5.88 -7.35 27.22
N ASN A 93 -5.34 -6.82 26.13
CA ASN A 93 -6.05 -6.55 24.88
C ASN A 93 -5.09 -6.53 23.69
N ARG A 94 -5.65 -6.57 22.48
CA ARG A 94 -4.90 -6.54 21.21
C ARG A 94 -4.00 -5.32 21.08
N LYS A 95 -4.43 -4.14 21.56
CA LYS A 95 -3.60 -2.93 21.58
C LYS A 95 -2.30 -3.13 22.36
N GLU A 96 -2.38 -3.63 23.60
CA GLU A 96 -1.20 -3.87 24.43
C GLU A 96 -0.25 -4.92 23.83
N GLU A 97 -0.81 -5.98 23.23
CA GLU A 97 -0.05 -7.02 22.52
C GLU A 97 0.74 -6.45 21.34
N ILE A 98 0.08 -5.67 20.47
CA ILE A 98 0.72 -5.04 19.31
C ILE A 98 1.78 -4.02 19.75
N LEU A 99 1.48 -3.17 20.74
CA LEU A 99 2.45 -2.19 21.25
C LEU A 99 3.72 -2.88 21.79
N LYS A 100 3.54 -3.97 22.54
CA LYS A 100 4.66 -4.73 23.07
C LYS A 100 5.49 -5.37 21.96
N PHE A 101 4.84 -5.97 20.97
CA PHE A 101 5.50 -6.53 19.80
C PHE A 101 6.31 -5.47 19.03
N ILE A 102 5.72 -4.30 18.74
CA ILE A 102 6.42 -3.21 18.05
C ILE A 102 7.62 -2.72 18.87
N ALA A 103 7.50 -2.59 20.18
CA ALA A 103 8.59 -2.14 21.04
C ALA A 103 9.77 -3.14 21.09
N GLU A 104 9.47 -4.44 21.08
CA GLU A 104 10.46 -5.52 21.14
C GLU A 104 11.17 -5.73 19.79
N PHE A 105 10.39 -5.86 18.71
CA PHE A 105 10.91 -6.19 17.38
C PHE A 105 11.36 -4.96 16.58
N LYS A 106 10.91 -3.77 16.96
CA LYS A 106 11.24 -2.47 16.35
C LYS A 106 11.17 -2.49 14.82
N PRO A 107 10.04 -2.93 14.21
CA PRO A 107 9.90 -2.95 12.77
C PRO A 107 10.04 -1.52 12.23
N SER A 108 10.84 -1.34 11.18
CA SER A 108 11.06 -0.03 10.56
C SER A 108 9.85 0.45 9.75
N ASP A 109 9.03 -0.48 9.27
CA ASP A 109 7.83 -0.19 8.48
C ASP A 109 6.81 -1.33 8.65
N PHE A 110 5.56 -0.99 8.91
CA PHE A 110 4.51 -1.97 9.18
C PHE A 110 3.11 -1.46 8.79
N LEU A 111 2.18 -2.40 8.66
CA LEU A 111 0.73 -2.18 8.52
C LEU A 111 0.00 -3.13 9.46
N ILE A 112 -1.04 -2.65 10.13
CA ILE A 112 -1.91 -3.46 10.99
C ILE A 112 -3.28 -3.56 10.31
N ILE A 113 -3.84 -4.77 10.18
CA ILE A 113 -5.21 -5.00 9.72
C ILE A 113 -5.92 -5.89 10.74
N ASP A 114 -6.96 -5.34 11.36
CA ASP A 114 -7.55 -5.90 12.57
C ASP A 114 -8.96 -5.31 12.78
N ASP A 115 -9.87 -6.03 13.44
CA ASP A 115 -11.21 -5.52 13.77
C ASP A 115 -11.34 -5.06 15.24
N ASP A 116 -10.33 -5.32 16.08
CA ASP A 116 -10.38 -5.02 17.51
C ASP A 116 -10.41 -3.51 17.78
N LYS A 117 -11.53 -3.06 18.35
CA LYS A 117 -11.79 -1.63 18.62
C LYS A 117 -10.85 -1.02 19.65
N THR A 118 -10.17 -1.80 20.48
CA THR A 118 -9.16 -1.30 21.43
C THR A 118 -8.01 -0.61 20.71
N LEU A 119 -7.75 -0.96 19.45
CA LEU A 119 -6.72 -0.35 18.61
C LEU A 119 -7.00 1.13 18.27
N ASN A 120 -8.24 1.61 18.47
CA ASN A 120 -8.51 3.04 18.39
C ASN A 120 -7.73 3.87 19.42
N GLY A 121 -7.27 3.24 20.50
CA GLY A 121 -6.45 3.86 21.54
C GLY A 121 -4.93 3.81 21.29
N LEU A 122 -4.48 3.41 20.10
CA LEU A 122 -3.07 3.51 19.69
C LEU A 122 -2.63 4.98 19.55
N GLU A 123 -1.36 5.25 19.82
CA GLU A 123 -0.73 6.55 19.55
C GLU A 123 -0.72 6.86 18.05
N ASN A 124 -0.81 8.14 17.68
CA ASN A 124 -1.02 8.56 16.29
C ASN A 124 0.00 7.97 15.30
N ASN A 125 1.28 7.97 15.66
CA ASN A 125 2.37 7.41 14.84
C ASN A 125 2.20 5.92 14.52
N ILE A 126 1.52 5.15 15.38
CA ILE A 126 1.23 3.73 15.14
C ILE A 126 -0.15 3.58 14.49
N LYS A 127 -1.13 4.37 14.95
CA LYS A 127 -2.49 4.39 14.44
C LYS A 127 -2.56 4.78 12.96
N ASP A 128 -1.64 5.60 12.50
CA ASP A 128 -1.49 5.94 11.09
C ASP A 128 -1.23 4.70 10.22
N ASN A 129 -0.71 3.60 10.80
CA ASN A 129 -0.51 2.31 10.12
C ASN A 129 -1.65 1.29 10.35
N LEU A 130 -2.76 1.66 11.00
CA LEU A 130 -3.88 0.78 11.30
C LEU A 130 -4.98 0.85 10.23
N ILE A 131 -5.43 -0.30 9.75
CA ILE A 131 -6.67 -0.47 9.00
C ILE A 131 -7.66 -1.23 9.87
N LEU A 132 -8.58 -0.49 10.48
CA LEU A 132 -9.60 -1.06 11.34
C LEU A 132 -10.77 -1.56 10.49
N THR A 133 -11.04 -2.87 10.49
CA THR A 133 -12.16 -3.49 9.77
C THR A 133 -13.42 -3.55 10.65
N GLU A 134 -14.53 -4.02 10.08
CA GLU A 134 -15.74 -4.35 10.84
C GLU A 134 -15.96 -5.86 10.81
N LEU A 135 -16.30 -6.45 11.97
CA LEU A 135 -16.45 -7.90 12.17
C LEU A 135 -17.19 -8.64 11.03
N THR A 136 -18.31 -8.09 10.54
CA THR A 136 -19.14 -8.75 9.52
C THR A 136 -18.82 -8.34 8.09
N LYS A 137 -17.99 -7.30 7.88
CA LYS A 137 -17.60 -6.82 6.55
C LYS A 137 -16.20 -7.26 6.14
N GLY A 138 -15.29 -7.47 7.10
CA GLY A 138 -13.92 -7.87 6.82
C GLY A 138 -13.09 -6.82 6.11
N PHE A 139 -12.00 -7.28 5.48
CA PHE A 139 -11.14 -6.48 4.63
C PHE A 139 -11.75 -6.28 3.23
N ASN A 140 -12.79 -5.44 3.17
CA ASN A 140 -13.52 -5.13 1.94
C ASN A 140 -12.77 -4.14 1.01
N SER A 141 -13.39 -3.78 -0.11
CA SER A 141 -12.78 -2.91 -1.13
C SER A 141 -12.48 -1.49 -0.62
N ASP A 142 -13.26 -0.95 0.31
CA ASP A 142 -12.99 0.35 0.92
C ASP A 142 -11.77 0.29 1.84
N LYS A 143 -11.63 -0.80 2.61
CA LYS A 143 -10.47 -1.05 3.46
C LYS A 143 -9.20 -1.32 2.65
N LEU A 144 -9.34 -1.97 1.50
CA LEU A 144 -8.25 -2.10 0.54
C LEU A 144 -7.79 -0.72 0.01
N LYS A 145 -8.71 0.18 -0.35
CA LYS A 145 -8.36 1.53 -0.79
C LYS A 145 -7.63 2.30 0.31
N GLU A 146 -8.14 2.23 1.55
CA GLU A 146 -7.51 2.82 2.72
C GLU A 146 -6.07 2.29 2.91
N ALA A 147 -5.91 0.97 2.90
CA ALA A 147 -4.61 0.31 3.04
C ALA A 147 -3.63 0.66 1.90
N SER A 148 -4.14 0.72 0.67
CA SER A 148 -3.35 1.09 -0.51
C SER A 148 -2.78 2.51 -0.39
N GLY A 149 -3.56 3.45 0.15
CA GLY A 149 -3.10 4.81 0.42
C GLY A 149 -2.01 4.90 1.49
N LYS A 150 -1.95 3.92 2.41
CA LYS A 150 -0.89 3.83 3.45
C LYS A 150 0.37 3.12 2.97
N ILE A 151 0.26 2.24 2.00
CA ILE A 151 1.38 1.46 1.46
C ILE A 151 2.09 2.20 0.34
N SER A 152 1.33 2.86 -0.54
CA SER A 152 1.93 3.64 -1.61
C SER A 152 2.71 4.79 -0.98
N GLU A 153 4.03 4.75 -1.12
CA GLU A 153 4.85 5.94 -0.99
C GLU A 153 4.35 6.86 -2.11
N LEU A 154 3.35 7.68 -1.78
CA LEU A 154 2.67 8.55 -2.72
C LEU A 154 3.74 9.19 -3.58
N ILE A 155 3.54 9.17 -4.89
CA ILE A 155 4.41 9.92 -5.77
C ILE A 155 4.33 11.36 -5.25
N GLY A 156 5.45 11.83 -4.72
CA GLY A 156 5.58 13.13 -4.09
C GLY A 156 6.18 14.13 -5.07
N ILE A 157 6.15 15.41 -4.70
CA ILE A 157 6.57 16.50 -5.57
C ILE A 157 7.99 16.31 -6.13
N GLU A 158 8.90 15.71 -5.37
CA GLU A 158 10.27 15.42 -5.82
C GLU A 158 10.34 14.38 -6.94
N LYS A 159 9.47 13.36 -6.90
CA LYS A 159 9.36 12.35 -7.98
C LYS A 159 8.74 13.00 -9.23
N TYR A 160 7.69 13.81 -9.06
CA TYR A 160 7.05 14.54 -10.16
C TYR A 160 7.97 15.58 -10.81
N LYS A 161 8.85 16.25 -10.04
CA LYS A 161 9.90 17.12 -10.58
C LYS A 161 10.84 16.35 -11.51
N VAL A 162 11.17 15.10 -11.19
CA VAL A 162 12.00 14.26 -12.07
C VAL A 162 11.23 13.94 -13.36
N TYR A 163 9.98 13.51 -13.27
CA TYR A 163 9.12 13.28 -14.44
C TYR A 163 9.03 14.52 -15.35
N ALA A 164 8.69 15.68 -14.76
CA ALA A 164 8.55 16.94 -15.48
C ALA A 164 9.86 17.42 -16.11
N LYS A 165 11.01 17.18 -15.46
CA LYS A 165 12.33 17.56 -15.99
C LYS A 165 12.63 16.93 -17.35
N TYR A 166 12.16 15.72 -17.61
CA TYR A 166 12.37 15.03 -18.88
C TYR A 166 11.09 14.98 -19.75
N ASN A 167 10.09 15.83 -19.47
CA ASN A 167 8.86 15.94 -20.25
C ASN A 167 8.15 14.59 -20.49
N GLY A 168 8.13 13.70 -19.50
CA GLY A 168 7.51 12.37 -19.63
C GLY A 168 8.29 11.37 -20.50
N GLN A 169 9.45 11.74 -21.04
CA GLN A 169 10.29 10.84 -21.84
C GLN A 169 11.21 9.97 -20.95
N TYR A 170 10.72 8.80 -20.52
CA TYR A 170 11.50 7.88 -19.68
C TYR A 170 12.81 7.44 -20.34
N ASP A 171 12.79 7.13 -21.64
CA ASP A 171 13.97 6.67 -22.38
C ASP A 171 15.11 7.71 -22.37
N VAL A 172 14.78 9.00 -22.43
CA VAL A 172 15.76 10.10 -22.39
C VAL A 172 16.43 10.19 -21.00
N MET A 173 15.68 9.88 -19.94
CA MET A 173 16.23 9.77 -18.59
C MET A 173 17.05 8.48 -18.41
N ALA A 174 16.63 7.37 -19.03
CA ALA A 174 17.25 6.06 -18.90
C ALA A 174 18.55 5.92 -19.73
N ASP A 175 18.73 6.73 -20.77
CA ASP A 175 19.95 6.73 -21.58
C ASP A 175 21.18 7.10 -20.73
N PHE A 176 22.17 6.21 -20.69
CA PHE A 176 23.42 6.38 -19.95
C PHE A 176 24.29 7.55 -20.41
N ARG A 177 24.05 8.10 -21.62
CA ARG A 177 24.83 9.21 -22.20
C ARG A 177 24.27 10.59 -21.80
N THR A 178 22.98 10.69 -21.50
CA THR A 178 22.26 11.96 -21.20
C THR A 178 21.59 11.95 -19.83
N GLY A 179 21.29 10.77 -19.29
CA GLY A 179 20.60 10.55 -18.03
C GLY A 179 21.52 10.67 -16.82
N ALA A 180 21.07 11.43 -15.81
CA ALA A 180 21.74 11.41 -14.52
C ALA A 180 21.34 10.12 -13.78
N LYS A 181 22.28 9.18 -13.59
CA LYS A 181 22.09 7.97 -12.74
C LYS A 181 21.48 8.28 -11.35
N SER A 182 21.61 9.52 -10.87
CA SER A 182 20.98 9.99 -9.63
C SER A 182 19.46 10.15 -9.72
N ASP A 183 18.90 10.48 -10.88
CA ASP A 183 17.47 10.72 -11.07
C ASP A 183 16.71 9.41 -11.30
N LEU A 184 17.33 8.43 -11.98
CA LEU A 184 16.83 7.04 -12.07
C LEU A 184 16.67 6.35 -10.70
N LYS A 185 17.36 6.86 -9.66
CA LYS A 185 17.21 6.38 -8.28
C LYS A 185 16.04 7.03 -7.54
N LYS A 186 15.49 8.14 -8.06
CA LYS A 186 14.45 8.94 -7.39
C LYS A 186 13.05 8.57 -7.82
N ILE A 187 12.88 8.07 -9.04
CA ILE A 187 11.60 7.63 -9.58
C ILE A 187 11.79 6.31 -10.30
N SER A 188 10.94 5.34 -9.99
CA SER A 188 10.88 4.06 -10.68
C SER A 188 10.05 4.15 -11.96
N GLU A 189 10.27 3.21 -12.88
CA GLU A 189 9.47 3.09 -14.11
C GLU A 189 7.97 2.97 -13.82
N ARG A 190 7.57 2.19 -12.80
CA ARG A 190 6.18 2.08 -12.37
C ARG A 190 5.59 3.43 -11.96
N GLU A 191 6.32 4.21 -11.18
CA GLU A 191 5.85 5.54 -10.74
C GLU A 191 5.78 6.52 -11.92
N TRP A 192 6.68 6.38 -12.88
CA TRP A 192 6.62 7.12 -14.14
C TRP A 192 5.32 6.84 -14.90
N SER A 193 5.04 5.56 -15.15
CA SER A 193 3.85 5.13 -15.89
C SER A 193 2.55 5.56 -15.20
N VAL A 194 2.53 5.62 -13.86
CA VAL A 194 1.36 6.15 -13.12
C VAL A 194 1.11 7.62 -13.46
N ILE A 195 2.15 8.46 -13.47
CA ILE A 195 2.01 9.89 -13.79
C ILE A 195 1.60 10.06 -15.26
N GLU A 196 2.28 9.35 -16.15
CA GLU A 196 2.05 9.38 -17.60
C GLU A 196 0.61 8.95 -17.95
N GLU A 197 0.14 7.82 -17.43
CA GLU A 197 -1.21 7.32 -17.71
C GLU A 197 -2.30 8.26 -17.17
N ILE A 198 -2.05 8.97 -16.06
CA ILE A 198 -2.95 10.03 -15.57
C ILE A 198 -2.95 11.24 -16.52
N GLU A 199 -1.78 11.74 -16.94
CA GLU A 199 -1.67 12.87 -17.88
C GLU A 199 -2.36 12.55 -19.22
N ASP A 200 -2.11 11.37 -19.78
CA ASP A 200 -2.70 10.90 -21.04
C ASP A 200 -4.22 10.75 -20.94
N SER A 201 -4.71 10.13 -19.85
CA SER A 201 -6.14 9.97 -19.62
C SER A 201 -6.86 11.33 -19.50
N LEU A 202 -6.24 12.30 -18.81
CA LEU A 202 -6.77 13.66 -18.72
C LEU A 202 -6.72 14.40 -20.05
N CYS A 203 -5.67 14.21 -20.85
CA CYS A 203 -5.58 14.77 -22.19
C CYS A 203 -6.77 14.32 -23.05
N VAL A 204 -7.06 13.01 -23.08
CA VAL A 204 -8.21 12.42 -23.78
C VAL A 204 -9.53 13.06 -23.30
N LEU A 205 -9.74 13.15 -21.98
CA LEU A 205 -10.95 13.72 -21.39
C LEU A 205 -11.13 15.21 -21.74
N ASN A 206 -10.06 16.00 -21.65
CA ASN A 206 -10.09 17.44 -21.87
C ASN A 206 -10.34 17.82 -23.34
N THR A 207 -10.06 16.93 -24.30
CA THR A 207 -10.37 17.23 -25.71
C THR A 207 -11.87 17.31 -25.98
N GLY A 208 -12.71 16.60 -25.22
CA GLY A 208 -14.15 16.46 -25.49
C GLY A 208 -14.49 15.76 -26.81
N LYS A 209 -13.52 15.17 -27.52
CA LYS A 209 -13.69 14.60 -28.87
C LYS A 209 -14.00 13.11 -28.90
N TYR A 210 -13.87 12.42 -27.76
CA TYR A 210 -14.00 10.97 -27.66
C TYR A 210 -15.42 10.54 -27.26
N SER A 211 -15.75 9.29 -27.56
CA SER A 211 -17.06 8.70 -27.19
C SER A 211 -17.21 8.63 -25.66
N LYS A 212 -18.47 8.61 -25.19
CA LYS A 212 -18.77 8.44 -23.75
C LYS A 212 -18.15 7.19 -23.15
N THR A 213 -18.06 6.11 -23.92
CA THR A 213 -17.44 4.85 -23.48
C THR A 213 -15.94 5.04 -23.21
N ILE A 214 -15.22 5.68 -24.14
CA ILE A 214 -13.78 5.96 -23.97
C ILE A 214 -13.57 6.90 -22.79
N GLN A 215 -14.41 7.93 -22.64
CA GLN A 215 -14.33 8.86 -21.51
C GLN A 215 -14.55 8.14 -20.16
N ALA A 216 -15.53 7.25 -20.08
CA ALA A 216 -15.76 6.45 -18.86
C ALA A 216 -14.57 5.54 -18.54
N GLU A 217 -13.94 4.94 -19.55
CA GLU A 217 -12.72 4.14 -19.38
C GLU A 217 -11.57 4.98 -18.83
N MET A 218 -11.28 6.14 -19.42
CA MET A 218 -10.21 7.03 -18.95
C MET A 218 -10.48 7.55 -17.54
N GLN A 219 -11.73 7.88 -17.21
CA GLN A 219 -12.09 8.27 -15.85
C GLN A 219 -11.86 7.12 -14.86
N SER A 220 -12.22 5.89 -15.23
CA SER A 220 -11.96 4.71 -14.40
C SER A 220 -10.47 4.48 -14.15
N LYS A 221 -9.62 4.70 -15.17
CA LYS A 221 -8.16 4.65 -15.02
C LYS A 221 -7.66 5.71 -14.04
N ILE A 222 -8.12 6.96 -14.18
CA ILE A 222 -7.77 8.05 -13.26
C ILE A 222 -8.20 7.71 -11.83
N ASP A 223 -9.43 7.23 -11.62
CA ASP A 223 -9.93 6.91 -10.29
C ASP A 223 -9.11 5.80 -9.61
N LYS A 224 -8.59 4.86 -10.41
CA LYS A 224 -7.70 3.79 -9.94
C LYS A 224 -6.30 4.28 -9.60
N LEU A 225 -5.74 5.22 -10.37
CA LEU A 225 -4.35 5.66 -10.25
C LEU A 225 -4.16 6.89 -9.35
N LYS A 226 -5.18 7.76 -9.25
CA LYS A 226 -5.15 8.98 -8.42
C LYS A 226 -4.73 8.74 -6.96
N PRO A 227 -5.14 7.64 -6.28
CA PRO A 227 -4.66 7.37 -4.92
C PRO A 227 -3.15 7.13 -4.79
N MET A 228 -2.41 7.00 -5.90
CA MET A 228 -0.97 6.77 -5.91
C MET A 228 -0.14 8.06 -5.94
N ILE A 229 -0.77 9.23 -6.09
CA ILE A 229 -0.09 10.52 -6.14
C ILE A 229 -0.57 11.43 -5.01
N THR A 230 0.26 12.41 -4.58
CA THR A 230 -0.19 13.40 -3.60
C THR A 230 -1.24 14.34 -4.19
N ASN A 231 -2.08 14.94 -3.32
CA ASN A 231 -3.05 15.97 -3.74
C ASN A 231 -2.38 17.16 -4.44
N GLU A 232 -1.17 17.53 -4.01
CA GLU A 232 -0.37 18.59 -4.64
C GLU A 232 -0.09 18.28 -6.12
N ILE A 233 0.39 17.07 -6.44
CA ILE A 233 0.61 16.66 -7.82
C ILE A 233 -0.70 16.60 -8.59
N TRP A 234 -1.75 16.04 -7.99
CA TRP A 234 -3.06 15.97 -8.64
C TRP A 234 -3.54 17.35 -9.09
N HIS A 235 -3.37 18.37 -8.26
CA HIS A 235 -3.69 19.75 -8.64
C HIS A 235 -2.86 20.25 -9.82
N LEU A 236 -1.54 20.02 -9.81
CA LEU A 236 -0.65 20.42 -10.90
C LEU A 236 -1.06 19.74 -12.22
N ILE A 237 -1.21 18.41 -12.21
CA ILE A 237 -1.57 17.63 -13.41
C ILE A 237 -2.95 18.07 -13.94
N LYS A 238 -3.96 18.17 -13.06
CA LYS A 238 -5.33 18.53 -13.46
C LYS A 238 -5.41 19.92 -14.12
N ASN A 239 -4.58 20.85 -13.68
CA ASN A 239 -4.52 22.21 -14.22
C ASN A 239 -3.52 22.36 -15.40
N ASN A 240 -2.89 21.27 -15.83
CA ASN A 240 -1.81 21.28 -16.83
C ASN A 240 -0.63 22.20 -16.43
N GLU A 241 -0.32 22.23 -15.13
CA GLU A 241 0.79 22.98 -14.53
C GLU A 241 1.99 22.06 -14.30
N LYS A 242 3.20 22.62 -14.37
CA LYS A 242 4.46 21.92 -14.10
C LYS A 242 5.09 22.43 -12.80
N PRO A 243 5.77 21.56 -12.04
CA PRO A 243 6.39 21.96 -10.78
C PRO A 243 7.57 22.91 -11.04
N ILE A 244 7.84 23.80 -10.09
CA ILE A 244 9.01 24.69 -10.17
C ILE A 244 10.28 23.84 -10.06
N LEU A 245 11.08 23.82 -11.13
CA LEU A 245 12.38 23.17 -11.15
C LEU A 245 13.43 24.16 -10.66
N GLU A 246 14.07 23.87 -9.52
CA GLU A 246 15.20 24.69 -9.06
C GLU A 246 16.30 24.67 -10.12
N LYS A 247 16.69 25.84 -10.63
CA LYS A 247 17.90 25.97 -11.44
C LYS A 247 19.08 25.59 -10.55
N LYS A 248 19.72 24.44 -10.82
CA LYS A 248 21.00 24.10 -10.18
C LYS A 248 21.93 25.31 -10.32
N LYS A 249 22.36 25.89 -9.20
CA LYS A 249 23.41 26.93 -9.22
C LYS A 249 24.57 26.34 -10.00
N SER A 250 24.90 27.00 -11.12
CA SER A 250 25.99 26.59 -12.02
C SER A 250 27.21 26.24 -11.19
N TRP A 251 27.94 25.19 -11.59
CA TRP A 251 29.20 24.80 -10.94
C TRP A 251 30.16 25.99 -10.83
N PHE A 252 30.14 26.92 -11.79
CA PHE A 252 30.86 28.19 -11.73
C PHE A 252 30.51 29.03 -10.49
N ASN A 253 29.24 29.11 -10.10
CA ASN A 253 28.79 29.85 -8.91
C ASN A 253 29.22 29.18 -7.59
N ARG A 254 29.62 27.90 -7.63
CA ARG A 254 30.18 27.20 -6.45
C ARG A 254 31.69 27.43 -6.32
N ILE A 255 32.40 27.67 -7.43
CA ILE A 255 33.83 27.99 -7.43
C ILE A 255 34.07 29.44 -7.03
N LEU A 256 33.29 30.37 -7.57
CA LEU A 256 33.40 31.81 -7.27
C LEU A 256 33.11 32.20 -5.81
N LYS A 257 32.51 31.31 -5.02
CA LYS A 257 32.33 31.50 -3.56
C LYS A 257 33.47 30.93 -2.71
N LYS A 258 34.43 30.25 -3.33
CA LYS A 258 35.61 29.67 -2.69
C LYS A 258 36.92 30.40 -3.02
N LEU A 259 36.85 31.44 -3.86
CA LEU A 259 37.89 32.44 -4.10
C LEU A 259 37.49 33.71 -3.37
#